data_AF-A0A413LFR4-F1
#
_entry.id   AF-A0A413LFR4-F1
#
_cell.length_a   1.000
_cell.length_b   1.000
_cell.length_c   1.000
_cell.angle_alpha   90.00
_cell.angle_beta   90.00
_cell.angle_gamma   90.00
#
_symmetry.space_group_name_H-M   'P 1'
#
loop_
_entity.id
_entity.type
_entity.pdbx_description
1 polymer ?
#
loop_
_entity_poly.entity_id
_entity_poly.type
_entity_poly.pdbx_seq_one_letter_code
_entity_poly.pdbx_strand_id
1 'polypeptide(L)'
;MRKKIIPSLLLAALLAGKAQAGIVSDSLRTTIYYRTANARLELPYMDNDRHLAALGDSIRSLGADPAVVLRRILIQASVSPDGNTKYNKELARKRGENLRDYLKDNLSLPDSIFTLQPQGEGWSELAEKLGRTDAPWRDKAIAIIRDTPEWVVREGKVVDGRKRQLMNLAGGRAWQYMKENLFDSLRSGALVVCEVERIKRVMDPEPAQAELKPASDNVMNPDDTADTTEKEIDTTATLYNKEDDTIPQDNADKEETEKKPFFMAVKTNLLYDVALVPNVGLEFYLGQGWSISGNWMYAWWKNDTRHRYWRIYGGELDIRKYFGRKAAEKPLQGHHLGVYAQGLTFDFETGGKGYLSNFSYGFGLEYGYSLPVAKRLNIDFGLCIGYGGGKYKVYEPEDDCYVYKETKQRHWFGPTRAEISLIWLLGNGNQNSKKGGTK
;
A
#
# COMPACT_ATOMS: atom_id res chain seq x y z
N MET A 1 51.87 -67.40 25.64
CA MET A 1 50.48 -67.08 26.07
C MET A 1 49.56 -67.05 24.85
N ARG A 2 48.27 -67.36 25.07
CA ARG A 2 47.08 -67.30 24.19
C ARG A 2 47.22 -66.75 22.74
N LYS A 3 46.87 -67.62 21.76
CA LYS A 3 45.80 -67.47 20.71
C LYS A 3 45.92 -66.33 19.66
N LYS A 4 45.52 -66.47 18.38
CA LYS A 4 45.19 -67.60 17.45
C LYS A 4 44.83 -66.98 16.06
N ILE A 5 44.86 -67.80 14.98
CA ILE A 5 44.08 -67.68 13.70
C ILE A 5 44.65 -66.87 12.50
N ILE A 6 44.59 -67.61 11.37
CA ILE A 6 44.76 -67.37 9.92
C ILE A 6 43.69 -68.33 9.27
N PRO A 7 43.00 -68.10 8.12
CA PRO A 7 43.31 -67.25 6.94
C PRO A 7 42.13 -66.38 6.40
N SER A 8 42.39 -65.73 5.26
CA SER A 8 41.56 -65.51 4.04
C SER A 8 40.08 -65.94 3.99
N LEU A 9 39.22 -65.14 3.30
CA LEU A 9 38.78 -65.41 1.91
C LEU A 9 37.93 -64.27 1.29
N LEU A 10 37.85 -64.27 -0.06
CA LEU A 10 36.98 -63.54 -1.00
C LEU A 10 35.71 -62.81 -0.48
N LEU A 11 35.40 -61.63 -1.07
CA LEU A 11 34.36 -61.56 -2.12
C LEU A 11 34.45 -60.33 -3.04
N ALA A 12 34.19 -60.59 -4.33
CA ALA A 12 33.74 -59.74 -5.44
C ALA A 12 34.03 -58.21 -5.46
N ALA A 13 34.54 -57.78 -6.61
CA ALA A 13 34.33 -56.42 -7.10
C ALA A 13 32.83 -56.13 -7.25
N LEU A 14 32.39 -54.98 -6.76
CA LEU A 14 31.13 -54.36 -7.16
C LEU A 14 31.42 -52.89 -7.42
N LEU A 15 30.96 -52.43 -8.60
CA LEU A 15 31.00 -51.04 -9.00
C LEU A 15 30.12 -50.24 -8.05
N ALA A 16 30.72 -49.65 -7.01
CA ALA A 16 30.12 -48.52 -6.32
C ALA A 16 30.17 -47.33 -7.28
N GLY A 17 29.20 -47.29 -8.20
CA GLY A 17 29.01 -46.17 -9.12
C GLY A 17 29.01 -44.88 -8.33
N LYS A 18 29.59 -43.81 -8.91
CA LYS A 18 29.44 -42.48 -8.35
C LYS A 18 27.96 -42.11 -8.47
N ALA A 19 27.19 -42.40 -7.44
CA ALA A 19 25.84 -41.92 -7.26
C ALA A 19 25.91 -40.40 -7.12
N GLN A 20 25.91 -39.73 -8.27
CA GLN A 20 25.89 -38.28 -8.35
C GLN A 20 24.51 -37.84 -7.87
N ALA A 21 24.40 -37.58 -6.57
CA ALA A 21 23.17 -37.14 -5.96
C ALA A 21 22.71 -35.85 -6.64
N GLY A 22 21.66 -35.97 -7.46
CA GLY A 22 21.05 -34.82 -8.11
C GLY A 22 20.38 -33.97 -7.06
N ILE A 23 20.99 -32.83 -6.71
CA ILE A 23 20.39 -31.83 -5.84
C ILE A 23 19.23 -31.21 -6.61
N VAL A 24 18.00 -31.37 -6.12
CA VAL A 24 16.85 -30.59 -6.57
C VAL A 24 16.56 -29.54 -5.51
N SER A 25 16.58 -28.27 -5.92
CA SER A 25 16.14 -27.15 -5.09
C SER A 25 14.62 -27.04 -5.15
N ASP A 26 13.97 -27.05 -4.00
CA ASP A 26 12.55 -26.73 -3.85
C ASP A 26 12.39 -25.50 -2.93
N SER A 27 11.22 -24.84 -2.98
CA SER A 27 10.93 -23.68 -2.12
C SER A 27 9.51 -23.69 -1.56
N LEU A 28 9.38 -23.79 -0.23
CA LEU A 28 8.11 -23.45 0.44
C LEU A 28 7.98 -21.94 0.54
N ARG A 29 6.76 -21.42 0.39
CA ARG A 29 6.47 -19.98 0.44
C ARG A 29 5.23 -19.70 1.29
N THR A 30 5.29 -18.68 2.14
CA THR A 30 4.11 -18.15 2.85
C THR A 30 4.20 -16.63 2.99
N THR A 31 3.05 -15.96 3.07
CA THR A 31 2.95 -14.50 3.17
C THR A 31 2.35 -14.13 4.52
N ILE A 32 3.03 -13.26 5.26
CA ILE A 32 2.62 -12.79 6.59
C ILE A 32 2.16 -11.34 6.53
N TYR A 33 0.99 -11.07 7.10
CA TYR A 33 0.25 -9.83 6.99
C TYR A 33 0.49 -8.91 8.19
N TYR A 34 0.50 -7.59 7.94
CA TYR A 34 0.76 -6.59 8.97
C TYR A 34 -0.16 -5.39 8.78
N ARG A 35 -0.66 -4.82 9.89
CA ARG A 35 -1.44 -3.58 9.82
C ARG A 35 -0.62 -2.42 9.25
N THR A 36 -1.33 -1.48 8.63
CA THR A 36 -0.81 -0.21 8.11
C THR A 36 0.07 0.50 9.16
N ALA A 37 1.26 0.94 8.74
CA ALA A 37 2.25 1.61 9.58
C ALA A 37 2.69 0.85 10.86
N ASN A 38 2.43 -0.46 10.94
CA ASN A 38 2.79 -1.29 12.10
C ASN A 38 3.81 -2.38 11.73
N ALA A 39 4.74 -2.64 12.66
CA ALA A 39 5.72 -3.74 12.58
C ALA A 39 5.40 -4.91 13.50
N ARG A 40 4.44 -4.75 14.42
CA ARG A 40 4.02 -5.82 15.34
C ARG A 40 3.39 -6.96 14.53
N LEU A 41 3.89 -8.17 14.74
CA LEU A 41 3.23 -9.39 14.28
C LEU A 41 1.95 -9.59 15.10
N GLU A 42 0.81 -9.66 14.43
CA GLU A 42 -0.49 -9.96 15.03
C GLU A 42 -0.99 -11.29 14.45
N LEU A 43 -1.05 -12.33 15.29
CA LEU A 43 -1.45 -13.68 14.87
C LEU A 43 -2.90 -13.75 14.33
N PRO A 44 -3.90 -13.08 14.91
CA PRO A 44 -5.28 -13.11 14.37
C PRO A 44 -5.51 -12.19 13.16
N TYR A 45 -4.49 -11.47 12.68
CA TYR A 45 -4.65 -10.55 11.55
C TYR A 45 -4.46 -11.29 10.23
N MET A 46 -5.52 -11.35 9.42
CA MET A 46 -5.51 -12.00 8.08
C MET A 46 -4.99 -13.45 8.13
N ASP A 47 -5.47 -14.23 9.12
CA ASP A 47 -5.15 -15.65 9.32
C ASP A 47 -3.64 -15.96 9.41
N ASN A 48 -2.85 -15.00 9.93
CA ASN A 48 -1.42 -15.17 10.17
C ASN A 48 -1.10 -16.38 11.04
N ASP A 49 -1.91 -16.66 12.06
CA ASP A 49 -1.82 -17.84 12.91
C ASP A 49 -1.86 -19.14 12.08
N ARG A 50 -2.83 -19.26 11.17
CA ARG A 50 -2.95 -20.39 10.24
C ARG A 50 -1.78 -20.45 9.26
N HIS A 51 -1.36 -19.32 8.70
CA HIS A 51 -0.22 -19.27 7.77
C HIS A 51 1.11 -19.66 8.43
N LEU A 52 1.32 -19.27 9.69
CA LEU A 52 2.51 -19.60 10.48
C LEU A 52 2.48 -21.05 10.99
N ALA A 53 1.31 -21.55 11.39
CA ALA A 53 1.12 -22.95 11.75
C ALA A 53 1.43 -23.88 10.56
N ALA A 54 0.81 -23.62 9.39
CA ALA A 54 1.04 -24.40 8.18
C ALA A 54 2.50 -24.37 7.71
N LEU A 55 3.18 -23.21 7.82
CA LEU A 55 4.63 -23.12 7.57
C LEU A 55 5.42 -23.99 8.55
N GLY A 56 5.13 -23.88 9.85
CA GLY A 56 5.81 -24.63 10.91
C GLY A 56 5.63 -26.14 10.76
N ASP A 57 4.43 -26.59 10.42
CA ASP A 57 4.11 -28.00 10.16
C ASP A 57 4.86 -28.51 8.92
N SER A 58 4.92 -27.70 7.85
CA SER A 58 5.68 -28.01 6.64
C SER A 58 7.18 -28.11 6.91
N ILE A 59 7.76 -27.17 7.67
CA ILE A 59 9.18 -27.20 8.08
C ILE A 59 9.47 -28.44 8.93
N ARG A 60 8.59 -28.78 9.89
CA ARG A 60 8.74 -29.98 10.72
C ARG A 60 8.61 -31.28 9.91
N SER A 61 7.73 -31.31 8.91
CA SER A 61 7.60 -32.43 7.98
C SER A 61 8.84 -32.63 7.11
N LEU A 62 9.42 -31.55 6.57
CA LEU A 62 10.69 -31.60 5.82
C LEU A 62 11.85 -32.12 6.69
N GLY A 63 11.90 -31.72 7.97
CA GLY A 63 12.90 -32.21 8.92
C GLY A 63 12.79 -33.70 9.28
N ALA A 64 11.69 -34.37 8.91
CA ALA A 64 11.50 -35.80 9.12
C ALA A 64 11.96 -36.66 7.92
N ASP A 65 12.15 -36.08 6.72
CA ASP A 65 12.71 -36.80 5.57
C ASP A 65 14.25 -36.69 5.57
N PRO A 66 15.00 -37.78 5.83
CA PRO A 66 16.47 -37.73 5.87
C PRO A 66 17.13 -37.47 4.50
N ALA A 67 16.36 -37.49 3.41
CA ALA A 67 16.82 -37.07 2.08
C ALA A 67 16.61 -35.57 1.82
N VAL A 68 16.11 -34.81 2.79
CA VAL A 68 15.76 -33.39 2.66
C VAL A 68 16.56 -32.55 3.67
N VAL A 69 17.11 -31.44 3.19
CA VAL A 69 17.83 -30.47 4.05
C VAL A 69 17.25 -29.08 3.82
N LEU A 70 16.66 -28.51 4.88
CA LEU A 70 16.35 -27.08 4.91
C LEU A 70 17.68 -26.29 4.96
N ARG A 71 17.94 -25.47 3.93
CA ARG A 71 19.20 -24.73 3.79
C ARG A 71 19.11 -23.32 4.34
N ARG A 72 18.01 -22.62 4.04
CA ARG A 72 17.85 -21.20 4.34
C ARG A 72 16.38 -20.83 4.48
N ILE A 73 16.07 -19.93 5.39
CA ILE A 73 14.79 -19.22 5.47
C ILE A 73 15.05 -17.77 5.10
N LEU A 74 14.66 -17.40 3.89
CA LEU A 74 14.73 -16.04 3.38
C LEU A 74 13.46 -15.28 3.79
N ILE A 75 13.62 -14.17 4.50
CA ILE A 75 12.51 -13.27 4.86
C ILE A 75 12.63 -12.00 4.03
N GLN A 76 11.74 -11.85 3.05
CA GLN A 76 11.64 -10.66 2.20
C GLN A 76 10.54 -9.76 2.75
N ALA A 77 10.94 -8.77 3.55
CA ALA A 77 10.01 -7.82 4.15
C ALA A 77 9.92 -6.56 3.29
N SER A 78 8.71 -6.18 2.90
CA SER A 78 8.43 -4.95 2.17
C SER A 78 7.25 -4.18 2.79
N VAL A 79 7.04 -2.96 2.32
CA VAL A 79 5.87 -2.12 2.59
C VAL A 79 5.43 -1.44 1.31
N SER A 80 4.18 -0.99 1.26
CA SER A 80 3.69 -0.19 0.14
C SER A 80 4.48 1.13 -0.03
N PRO A 81 4.61 1.65 -1.27
CA PRO A 81 5.42 2.82 -1.53
C PRO A 81 4.74 4.16 -1.17
N ASP A 82 3.63 4.19 -0.44
CA ASP A 82 3.05 5.43 0.11
C ASP A 82 3.69 5.83 1.46
N GLY A 83 3.50 7.07 1.91
CA GLY A 83 4.15 7.57 3.13
C GLY A 83 5.61 8.03 2.91
N ASN A 84 6.42 7.99 3.97
CA ASN A 84 7.81 8.47 3.96
C ASN A 84 8.81 7.32 3.70
N THR A 85 9.65 7.44 2.68
CA THR A 85 10.54 6.35 2.24
C THR A 85 11.62 5.94 3.26
N LYS A 86 12.11 6.86 4.11
CA LYS A 86 13.03 6.48 5.21
C LYS A 86 12.30 5.67 6.27
N TYR A 87 11.10 6.10 6.64
CA TYR A 87 10.23 5.37 7.56
C TYR A 87 9.84 4.00 7.01
N ASN A 88 9.51 3.91 5.71
CA ASN A 88 9.17 2.67 5.02
C ASN A 88 10.31 1.64 5.03
N LYS A 89 11.55 2.08 4.81
CA LYS A 89 12.76 1.23 4.92
C LYS A 89 12.94 0.67 6.33
N GLU A 90 12.79 1.51 7.34
CA GLU A 90 12.88 1.11 8.76
C GLU A 90 11.71 0.22 9.20
N LEU A 91 10.50 0.45 8.67
CA LEU A 91 9.31 -0.36 8.94
C LEU A 91 9.45 -1.77 8.35
N ALA A 92 9.94 -1.88 7.10
CA ALA A 92 10.24 -3.16 6.46
C ALA A 92 11.30 -3.95 7.25
N ARG A 93 12.39 -3.30 7.69
CA ARG A 93 13.42 -3.91 8.55
C ARG A 93 12.82 -4.50 9.83
N LYS A 94 12.07 -3.70 10.59
CA LYS A 94 11.42 -4.13 11.84
C LYS A 94 10.43 -5.28 11.65
N ARG A 95 9.64 -5.27 10.57
CA ARG A 95 8.71 -6.37 10.24
C ARG A 95 9.46 -7.70 10.09
N GLY A 96 10.53 -7.70 9.30
CA GLY A 96 11.31 -8.91 9.04
C GLY A 96 12.13 -9.40 10.24
N GLU A 97 12.64 -8.50 11.08
CA GLU A 97 13.29 -8.86 12.36
C GLU A 97 12.29 -9.50 13.32
N ASN A 98 11.13 -8.87 13.55
CA ASN A 98 10.07 -9.42 14.40
C ASN A 98 9.58 -10.79 13.91
N LEU A 99 9.53 -11.01 12.58
CA LEU A 99 9.15 -12.30 11.99
C LEU A 99 10.24 -13.35 12.15
N ARG A 100 11.52 -12.98 11.94
CA ARG A 100 12.66 -13.86 12.19
C ARG A 100 12.63 -14.35 13.64
N ASP A 101 12.52 -13.42 14.59
CA ASP A 101 12.59 -13.73 16.01
C ASP A 101 11.41 -14.62 16.42
N TYR A 102 10.20 -14.32 15.94
CA TYR A 102 9.05 -15.21 16.11
C TYR A 102 9.29 -16.63 15.56
N LEU A 103 9.76 -16.78 14.32
CA LEU A 103 9.98 -18.09 13.69
C LEU A 103 11.11 -18.87 14.36
N LYS A 104 12.19 -18.18 14.75
CA LYS A 104 13.33 -18.71 15.47
C LYS A 104 12.90 -19.31 16.81
N ASP A 105 12.14 -18.56 17.60
CA ASP A 105 11.73 -18.97 18.94
C ASP A 105 10.63 -20.05 18.90
N ASN A 106 9.64 -19.93 18.02
CA ASN A 106 8.52 -20.88 17.94
C ASN A 106 8.86 -22.22 17.26
N LEU A 107 9.89 -22.25 16.41
CA LEU A 107 10.34 -23.46 15.71
C LEU A 107 11.70 -23.98 16.20
N SER A 108 12.29 -23.35 17.23
CA SER A 108 13.62 -23.69 17.78
C SER A 108 14.73 -23.75 16.71
N LEU A 109 14.69 -22.83 15.76
CA LEU A 109 15.61 -22.82 14.60
C LEU A 109 16.89 -22.02 14.91
N PRO A 110 18.06 -22.42 14.37
CA PRO A 110 19.30 -21.67 14.56
C PRO A 110 19.27 -20.36 13.77
N ASP A 111 19.80 -19.28 14.36
CA ASP A 111 19.84 -17.94 13.76
C ASP A 111 20.49 -17.93 12.36
N SER A 112 21.52 -18.77 12.18
CA SER A 112 22.29 -18.92 10.94
C SER A 112 21.50 -19.41 9.73
N ILE A 113 20.31 -19.98 9.92
CA ILE A 113 19.46 -20.40 8.79
C ILE A 113 18.69 -19.22 8.19
N PHE A 114 18.53 -18.12 8.93
CA PHE A 114 17.74 -16.98 8.48
C PHE A 114 18.57 -16.01 7.64
N THR A 115 17.98 -15.51 6.56
CA THR A 115 18.50 -14.38 5.79
C THR A 115 17.41 -13.34 5.68
N LEU A 116 17.67 -12.15 6.23
CA LEU A 116 16.73 -11.03 6.18
C LEU A 116 17.05 -10.12 4.98
N GLN A 117 16.06 -9.89 4.12
CA GLN A 117 16.12 -8.91 3.03
C GLN A 117 15.02 -7.84 3.23
N PRO A 118 15.35 -6.71 3.88
CA PRO A 118 14.41 -5.60 4.01
C PRO A 118 14.43 -4.78 2.71
N GLN A 119 13.44 -5.01 1.84
CA GLN A 119 13.33 -4.34 0.54
C GLN A 119 12.90 -2.86 0.67
N GLY A 120 12.35 -2.48 1.82
CA GLY A 120 11.75 -1.17 2.02
C GLY A 120 10.45 -1.06 1.23
N GLU A 121 10.39 -0.12 0.29
CA GLU A 121 9.22 0.04 -0.59
C GLU A 121 9.17 -1.10 -1.62
N GLY A 122 8.08 -1.88 -1.64
CA GLY A 122 7.87 -3.11 -2.41
C GLY A 122 7.70 -2.90 -3.91
N TRP A 123 8.69 -2.28 -4.56
CA TRP A 123 8.65 -1.89 -5.97
C TRP A 123 8.47 -3.06 -6.93
N SER A 124 9.22 -4.15 -6.74
CA SER A 124 9.13 -5.34 -7.59
C SER A 124 7.75 -6.02 -7.50
N GLU A 125 7.20 -6.12 -6.29
CA GLU A 125 5.88 -6.71 -6.05
C GLU A 125 4.77 -5.82 -6.63
N LEU A 126 4.91 -4.49 -6.54
CA LEU A 126 3.99 -3.56 -7.22
C LEU A 126 4.04 -3.71 -8.75
N ALA A 127 5.22 -3.89 -9.34
CA ALA A 127 5.35 -4.12 -10.79
C ALA A 127 4.69 -5.45 -11.21
N GLU A 128 4.87 -6.51 -10.43
CA GLU A 128 4.22 -7.81 -10.69
C GLU A 128 2.69 -7.70 -10.61
N LYS A 129 2.15 -7.07 -9.55
CA LYS A 129 0.71 -6.85 -9.41
C LYS A 129 0.15 -5.98 -10.53
N LEU A 130 0.85 -4.91 -10.92
CA LEU A 130 0.49 -4.08 -12.07
C LEU A 130 0.44 -4.90 -13.37
N GLY A 131 1.38 -5.82 -13.57
CA GLY A 131 1.42 -6.72 -14.73
C GLY A 131 0.15 -7.55 -14.92
N ARG A 132 -0.62 -7.80 -13.85
CA ARG A 132 -1.88 -8.56 -13.85
C ARG A 132 -3.14 -7.67 -14.00
N THR A 133 -2.98 -6.39 -14.35
CA THR A 133 -4.10 -5.45 -14.56
C THR A 133 -4.30 -5.12 -16.03
N ASP A 134 -5.50 -4.69 -16.40
CA ASP A 134 -5.83 -4.17 -17.75
C ASP A 134 -5.76 -2.63 -17.81
N ALA A 135 -5.05 -2.00 -16.87
CA ALA A 135 -4.97 -0.56 -16.80
C ALA A 135 -4.25 0.03 -18.04
N PRO A 136 -4.81 1.03 -18.76
CA PRO A 136 -4.25 1.53 -20.02
C PRO A 136 -2.92 2.30 -19.86
N TRP A 137 -2.46 2.49 -18.62
CA TRP A 137 -1.18 3.10 -18.27
C TRP A 137 -0.22 2.10 -17.58
N ARG A 138 -0.59 0.81 -17.48
CA ARG A 138 0.17 -0.28 -16.82
C ARG A 138 1.62 -0.31 -17.26
N ASP A 139 1.87 -0.47 -18.55
CA ASP A 139 3.22 -0.71 -19.07
C ASP A 139 4.14 0.50 -18.81
N LYS A 140 3.57 1.72 -18.82
CA LYS A 140 4.27 2.94 -18.41
C LYS A 140 4.56 2.98 -16.90
N ALA A 141 3.65 2.50 -16.06
CA ALA A 141 3.91 2.39 -14.62
C ALA A 141 5.01 1.37 -14.32
N ILE A 142 5.01 0.21 -14.99
CA ILE A 142 6.05 -0.81 -14.86
C ILE A 142 7.40 -0.27 -15.35
N ALA A 143 7.44 0.43 -16.48
CA ALA A 143 8.65 1.09 -16.97
C ALA A 143 9.20 2.13 -15.97
N ILE A 144 8.35 2.97 -15.37
CA ILE A 144 8.78 3.92 -14.32
C ILE A 144 9.35 3.17 -13.10
N ILE A 145 8.75 2.04 -12.70
CA ILE A 145 9.26 1.25 -11.57
C ILE A 145 10.65 0.65 -11.88
N ARG A 146 10.85 0.13 -13.10
CA ARG A 146 12.10 -0.50 -13.51
C ARG A 146 13.23 0.51 -13.79
N ASP A 147 12.91 1.55 -14.56
CA ASP A 147 13.91 2.40 -15.22
C ASP A 147 14.15 3.74 -14.51
N THR A 148 13.22 4.19 -13.65
CA THR A 148 13.40 5.44 -12.89
C THR A 148 14.07 5.18 -11.54
N PRO A 149 15.12 5.96 -11.17
CA PRO A 149 15.70 5.93 -9.82
C PRO A 149 14.68 6.26 -8.72
N GLU A 150 14.91 5.76 -7.50
CA GLU A 150 14.11 6.11 -6.31
C GLU A 150 14.05 7.64 -6.13
N TRP A 151 15.21 8.30 -6.28
CA TRP A 151 15.36 9.75 -6.24
C TRP A 151 16.24 10.24 -7.39
N VAL A 152 15.79 11.29 -8.06
CA VAL A 152 16.57 12.05 -9.03
C VAL A 152 16.99 13.35 -8.37
N VAL A 153 18.29 13.51 -8.14
CA VAL A 153 18.88 14.67 -7.48
C VAL A 153 19.58 15.54 -8.53
N ARG A 154 19.35 16.86 -8.46
CA ARG A 154 20.11 17.88 -9.21
C ARG A 154 20.50 18.98 -8.23
N GLU A 155 21.75 19.45 -8.29
CA GLU A 155 22.26 20.53 -7.42
C GLU A 155 21.99 20.29 -5.92
N GLY A 156 22.15 19.04 -5.46
CA GLY A 156 21.88 18.63 -4.07
C GLY A 156 20.40 18.58 -3.67
N LYS A 157 19.47 18.92 -4.57
CA LYS A 157 18.01 18.90 -4.33
C LYS A 157 17.36 17.73 -5.03
N VAL A 158 16.43 17.06 -4.34
CA VAL A 158 15.55 16.06 -4.96
C VAL A 158 14.57 16.78 -5.88
N VAL A 159 14.70 16.57 -7.19
CA VAL A 159 13.83 17.21 -8.20
C VAL A 159 12.75 16.26 -8.71
N ASP A 160 13.04 14.97 -8.79
CA ASP A 160 12.11 13.95 -9.29
C ASP A 160 12.41 12.57 -8.67
N GLY A 161 11.69 11.53 -9.07
CA GLY A 161 11.93 10.14 -8.67
C GLY A 161 10.77 9.23 -9.05
N ARG A 162 11.00 7.92 -9.07
CA ARG A 162 10.02 6.87 -9.40
C ARG A 162 8.63 7.13 -8.82
N LYS A 163 8.57 7.38 -7.51
CA LYS A 163 7.34 7.67 -6.76
C LYS A 163 6.63 8.92 -7.27
N ARG A 164 7.37 10.00 -7.58
CA ARG A 164 6.82 11.24 -8.14
C ARG A 164 6.27 11.03 -9.56
N GLN A 165 6.99 10.29 -10.39
CA GLN A 165 6.52 9.97 -11.74
C GLN A 165 5.24 9.10 -11.73
N LEU A 166 5.15 8.10 -10.86
CA LEU A 166 3.92 7.32 -10.67
C LEU A 166 2.77 8.17 -10.13
N MET A 167 3.02 9.07 -9.17
CA MET A 167 2.02 10.02 -8.65
C MET A 167 1.48 10.97 -9.73
N ASN A 168 2.26 11.28 -10.76
CA ASN A 168 1.84 12.14 -11.87
C ASN A 168 1.23 11.36 -13.05
N LEU A 169 1.49 10.05 -13.15
CA LEU A 169 1.07 9.22 -14.28
C LEU A 169 -0.45 9.22 -14.47
N ALA A 170 -0.87 9.37 -15.73
CA ALA A 170 -2.28 9.53 -16.12
C ALA A 170 -3.03 10.65 -15.36
N GLY A 171 -2.33 11.70 -14.93
CA GLY A 171 -2.91 12.80 -14.14
C GLY A 171 -3.30 12.36 -12.74
N GLY A 172 -2.50 11.49 -12.10
CA GLY A 172 -2.72 10.96 -10.75
C GLY A 172 -3.67 9.76 -10.66
N ARG A 173 -4.45 9.46 -11.71
CA ARG A 173 -5.35 8.29 -11.74
C ARG A 173 -4.62 6.97 -11.54
N ALA A 174 -3.37 6.87 -12.04
CA ALA A 174 -2.56 5.66 -11.87
C ALA A 174 -2.26 5.38 -10.39
N TRP A 175 -1.76 6.38 -9.67
CA TRP A 175 -1.42 6.25 -8.26
C TRP A 175 -2.65 6.06 -7.37
N GLN A 176 -3.78 6.69 -7.71
CA GLN A 176 -5.03 6.48 -6.98
C GLN A 176 -5.55 5.05 -7.14
N TYR A 177 -5.56 4.52 -8.38
CA TYR A 177 -5.90 3.11 -8.63
C TYR A 177 -4.97 2.16 -7.85
N MET A 178 -3.66 2.42 -7.86
CA MET A 178 -2.70 1.61 -7.10
C MET A 178 -3.00 1.64 -5.60
N LYS A 179 -3.32 2.81 -5.03
CA LYS A 179 -3.70 2.98 -3.62
C LYS A 179 -4.94 2.17 -3.22
N GLU A 180 -5.95 2.15 -4.09
CA GLU A 180 -7.26 1.55 -3.84
C GLU A 180 -7.28 0.04 -4.09
N ASN A 181 -6.51 -0.45 -5.07
CA ASN A 181 -6.64 -1.84 -5.55
C ASN A 181 -5.41 -2.70 -5.25
N LEU A 182 -4.21 -2.10 -5.16
CA LEU A 182 -2.95 -2.85 -5.08
C LEU A 182 -2.23 -2.65 -3.73
N PHE A 183 -2.25 -1.43 -3.20
CA PHE A 183 -1.44 -1.07 -2.02
C PHE A 183 -1.88 -1.81 -0.78
N ASP A 184 -3.16 -2.13 -0.55
CA ASP A 184 -3.55 -2.93 0.62
C ASP A 184 -2.93 -4.33 0.61
N SER A 185 -2.75 -4.94 -0.56
CA SER A 185 -2.02 -6.21 -0.66
C SER A 185 -0.49 -6.04 -0.49
N LEU A 186 0.08 -4.86 -0.81
CA LEU A 186 1.50 -4.52 -0.60
C LEU A 186 1.81 -4.02 0.82
N ARG A 187 0.81 -3.45 1.51
CA ARG A 187 0.87 -3.03 2.92
C ARG A 187 1.02 -4.23 3.85
N SER A 188 0.72 -5.42 3.36
CA SER A 188 0.34 -6.59 4.14
C SER A 188 1.09 -7.86 3.75
N GLY A 189 2.36 -7.77 3.34
CA GLY A 189 3.17 -8.94 2.97
C GLY A 189 4.63 -8.87 3.41
N ALA A 190 5.03 -9.71 4.35
CA ALA A 190 6.39 -10.24 4.44
C ALA A 190 6.38 -11.66 3.86
N LEU A 191 7.14 -11.88 2.79
CA LEU A 191 7.24 -13.19 2.15
C LEU A 191 8.34 -14.00 2.85
N VAL A 192 8.00 -15.18 3.33
CA VAL A 192 8.95 -16.18 3.84
C VAL A 192 9.16 -17.22 2.75
N VAL A 193 10.41 -17.44 2.35
CA VAL A 193 10.81 -18.48 1.39
C VAL A 193 11.77 -19.42 2.08
N CYS A 194 11.38 -20.68 2.27
CA CYS A 194 12.26 -21.73 2.78
C CYS A 194 12.91 -22.44 1.60
N GLU A 195 14.22 -22.32 1.45
CA GLU A 195 14.99 -23.00 0.42
C GLU A 195 15.42 -24.38 0.93
N VAL A 196 15.07 -25.40 0.15
CA VAL A 196 15.17 -26.80 0.51
C VAL A 196 15.97 -27.53 -0.55
N GLU A 197 16.94 -28.35 -0.14
CA GLU A 197 17.64 -29.26 -1.03
C GLU A 197 17.16 -30.69 -0.80
N ARG A 198 16.73 -31.37 -1.87
CA ARG A 198 16.44 -32.80 -1.84
C ARG A 198 17.55 -33.60 -2.51
N ILE A 199 18.08 -34.57 -1.76
CA ILE A 199 19.11 -35.52 -2.18
C ILE A 199 18.42 -36.64 -2.95
N LYS A 200 18.41 -36.59 -4.29
CA LYS A 200 17.94 -37.73 -5.08
C LYS A 200 18.89 -38.91 -4.92
N ARG A 201 18.39 -40.03 -4.40
CA ARG A 201 18.99 -41.34 -4.65
C ARG A 201 18.78 -41.67 -6.13
N VAL A 202 19.87 -41.76 -6.88
CA VAL A 202 19.84 -42.39 -8.20
C VAL A 202 19.68 -43.89 -7.96
N MET A 203 18.58 -44.47 -8.42
CA MET A 203 18.47 -45.92 -8.54
C MET A 203 19.25 -46.34 -9.78
N ASP A 204 20.07 -47.38 -9.66
CA ASP A 204 20.82 -47.92 -10.80
C ASP A 204 19.84 -48.39 -11.89
N PRO A 205 20.10 -48.12 -13.18
CA PRO A 205 19.28 -48.65 -14.25
C PRO A 205 19.47 -50.16 -14.34
N GLU A 206 18.36 -50.89 -14.28
CA GLU A 206 18.31 -52.33 -14.53
C GLU A 206 18.90 -52.63 -15.93
N PRO A 207 19.81 -53.62 -16.05
CA PRO A 207 20.58 -53.80 -17.28
C PRO A 207 19.69 -54.33 -18.41
N ALA A 208 19.39 -53.46 -19.37
CA ALA A 208 18.66 -53.81 -20.59
C ALA A 208 19.40 -54.91 -21.38
N GLN A 209 18.77 -56.09 -21.50
CA GLN A 209 19.18 -57.09 -22.47
C GLN A 209 18.69 -56.66 -23.87
N ALA A 210 19.62 -56.60 -24.82
CA ALA A 210 19.35 -56.28 -26.22
C ALA A 210 19.06 -57.55 -27.05
N GLU A 211 18.52 -57.30 -28.26
CA GLU A 211 18.16 -58.24 -29.34
C GLU A 211 16.81 -58.99 -29.14
N LEU A 212 16.00 -59.24 -30.19
CA LEU A 212 16.12 -58.96 -31.62
C LEU A 212 14.71 -58.76 -32.27
N LYS A 213 14.60 -58.03 -33.39
CA LYS A 213 13.39 -58.03 -34.25
C LYS A 213 13.42 -59.18 -35.24
N PRO A 214 12.27 -59.81 -35.52
CA PRO A 214 11.77 -59.83 -36.89
C PRO A 214 10.30 -59.35 -36.99
N ALA A 215 9.79 -59.23 -38.21
CA ALA A 215 8.43 -58.75 -38.50
C ALA A 215 7.56 -59.86 -39.11
N SER A 216 6.27 -59.88 -38.76
CA SER A 216 5.18 -60.35 -39.64
C SER A 216 3.79 -60.06 -39.04
N ASP A 217 2.94 -59.44 -39.85
CA ASP A 217 1.53 -59.77 -40.11
C ASP A 217 0.53 -60.11 -38.97
N ASN A 218 -0.47 -59.22 -38.88
CA ASN A 218 -1.92 -59.51 -38.93
C ASN A 218 -2.63 -60.43 -37.91
N VAL A 219 -3.73 -59.84 -37.39
CA VAL A 219 -5.09 -60.41 -37.25
C VAL A 219 -5.56 -61.05 -35.92
N MET A 220 -6.74 -60.57 -35.50
CA MET A 220 -7.76 -61.09 -34.55
C MET A 220 -7.52 -61.10 -33.02
N ASN A 221 -8.51 -60.55 -32.31
CA ASN A 221 -8.92 -60.96 -30.96
C ASN A 221 -9.54 -62.38 -31.02
N PRO A 222 -9.67 -63.12 -29.89
CA PRO A 222 -10.87 -62.95 -29.05
C PRO A 222 -10.62 -63.02 -27.53
N ASP A 223 -11.72 -62.87 -26.78
CA ASP A 223 -11.88 -62.96 -25.32
C ASP A 223 -11.27 -64.23 -24.66
N ASP A 224 -10.89 -64.14 -23.37
CA ASP A 224 -11.78 -64.71 -22.32
C ASP A 224 -11.43 -64.27 -20.86
N THR A 225 -12.33 -63.47 -20.31
CA THR A 225 -13.07 -63.63 -19.02
C THR A 225 -12.46 -64.39 -17.82
N ALA A 226 -12.39 -63.68 -16.66
CA ALA A 226 -12.72 -64.06 -15.26
C ALA A 226 -11.68 -63.51 -14.25
N ASP A 227 -11.98 -62.45 -13.48
CA ASP A 227 -12.71 -62.44 -12.17
C ASP A 227 -11.84 -63.05 -11.03
N THR A 228 -11.45 -62.35 -9.96
CA THR A 228 -12.34 -61.72 -8.96
C THR A 228 -11.72 -60.54 -8.19
N THR A 229 -12.56 -59.51 -7.95
CA THR A 229 -12.59 -58.53 -6.81
C THR A 229 -11.35 -58.23 -5.95
N GLU A 230 -10.99 -56.94 -5.83
CA GLU A 230 -11.34 -56.13 -4.64
C GLU A 230 -11.34 -54.61 -4.96
N LYS A 231 -11.82 -53.78 -4.03
CA LYS A 231 -12.28 -52.39 -4.24
C LYS A 231 -11.17 -51.37 -4.47
N GLU A 232 -11.36 -50.47 -5.44
CA GLU A 232 -10.94 -49.06 -5.30
C GLU A 232 -11.92 -48.11 -6.01
N ILE A 233 -11.88 -46.82 -5.65
CA ILE A 233 -12.86 -45.79 -6.01
C ILE A 233 -12.19 -44.83 -6.99
N ASP A 234 -12.78 -44.64 -8.18
CA ASP A 234 -12.41 -43.54 -9.07
C ASP A 234 -13.62 -42.65 -9.38
N THR A 235 -13.45 -41.36 -9.14
CA THR A 235 -14.35 -40.29 -9.59
C THR A 235 -13.49 -39.09 -9.97
N THR A 236 -12.94 -39.12 -11.17
CA THR A 236 -12.35 -37.97 -11.84
C THR A 236 -13.40 -36.89 -12.13
N ALA A 237 -13.27 -35.70 -11.51
CA ALA A 237 -13.87 -34.43 -11.94
C ALA A 237 -13.36 -33.26 -11.06
N THR A 238 -13.10 -32.05 -11.54
CA THR A 238 -12.92 -31.51 -12.92
C THR A 238 -12.20 -30.16 -12.79
N LEU A 239 -11.42 -29.77 -13.80
CA LEU A 239 -11.09 -28.35 -14.00
C LEU A 239 -12.36 -27.58 -14.39
N TYR A 240 -12.59 -26.42 -13.77
CA TYR A 240 -13.57 -25.46 -14.26
C TYR A 240 -12.94 -24.55 -15.32
N ASN A 241 -13.07 -24.96 -16.59
CA ASN A 241 -13.33 -23.96 -17.63
C ASN A 241 -14.74 -23.41 -17.40
N LYS A 242 -14.94 -22.11 -17.63
CA LYS A 242 -16.26 -21.59 -17.99
C LYS A 242 -16.14 -21.04 -19.40
N GLU A 243 -16.99 -21.54 -20.29
CA GLU A 243 -16.90 -21.38 -21.73
C GLU A 243 -17.34 -19.98 -22.18
N ASP A 244 -17.00 -19.66 -23.44
CA ASP A 244 -17.62 -18.58 -24.21
C ASP A 244 -19.14 -18.81 -24.32
N ASP A 245 -19.93 -18.05 -23.58
CA ASP A 245 -21.33 -17.80 -23.95
C ASP A 245 -21.34 -16.79 -25.10
N THR A 246 -21.55 -17.27 -26.32
CA THR A 246 -21.79 -16.42 -27.49
C THR A 246 -23.05 -15.60 -27.29
N ILE A 247 -22.89 -14.28 -27.14
CA ILE A 247 -24.01 -13.33 -27.14
C ILE A 247 -24.70 -13.41 -28.51
N PRO A 248 -25.99 -13.76 -28.61
CA PRO A 248 -26.75 -13.56 -29.83
C PRO A 248 -26.83 -12.06 -30.10
N GLN A 249 -26.52 -11.62 -31.32
CA GLN A 249 -26.89 -10.27 -31.74
C GLN A 249 -28.42 -10.17 -31.73
N ASP A 250 -28.98 -9.50 -30.73
CA ASP A 250 -30.33 -8.98 -30.80
C ASP A 250 -30.32 -7.46 -30.53
N ASN A 251 -31.14 -6.74 -31.27
CA ASN A 251 -31.19 -5.29 -31.27
C ASN A 251 -32.21 -4.84 -30.24
N ALA A 252 -31.74 -4.55 -29.02
CA ALA A 252 -32.55 -3.92 -27.98
C ALA A 252 -31.84 -2.68 -27.43
N ASP A 253 -32.62 -1.61 -27.30
CA ASP A 253 -32.20 -0.22 -27.15
C ASP A 253 -31.18 0.07 -26.02
N LYS A 254 -30.32 1.05 -26.30
CA LYS A 254 -29.44 1.67 -25.30
C LYS A 254 -30.26 2.47 -24.29
N GLU A 255 -30.63 1.88 -23.16
CA GLU A 255 -30.86 2.70 -21.96
C GLU A 255 -29.51 3.20 -21.45
N GLU A 256 -29.22 4.49 -21.69
CA GLU A 256 -28.07 5.16 -21.10
C GLU A 256 -28.19 5.13 -19.58
N THR A 257 -27.32 4.36 -18.92
CA THR A 257 -27.26 4.38 -17.46
C THR A 257 -26.78 5.76 -17.01
N GLU A 258 -27.71 6.62 -16.57
CA GLU A 258 -27.41 7.99 -16.15
C GLU A 258 -26.29 8.00 -15.11
N LYS A 259 -25.12 8.49 -15.50
CA LYS A 259 -23.98 8.65 -14.60
C LYS A 259 -24.33 9.70 -13.55
N LYS A 260 -24.68 9.24 -12.34
CA LYS A 260 -24.99 10.10 -11.19
C LYS A 260 -23.97 11.25 -11.12
N PRO A 261 -24.43 12.52 -11.13
CA PRO A 261 -23.55 13.66 -11.32
C PRO A 261 -22.57 13.80 -10.15
N PHE A 262 -21.28 13.62 -10.44
CA PHE A 262 -20.20 13.75 -9.46
C PHE A 262 -19.85 15.24 -9.27
N PHE A 263 -20.14 15.76 -8.08
CA PHE A 263 -19.85 17.14 -7.68
C PHE A 263 -18.69 17.18 -6.69
N MET A 264 -17.56 17.72 -7.16
CA MET A 264 -16.36 17.97 -6.36
C MET A 264 -15.91 19.42 -6.58
N ALA A 265 -15.22 19.98 -5.61
CA ALA A 265 -14.61 21.29 -5.70
C ALA A 265 -13.18 21.30 -5.13
N VAL A 266 -12.34 22.18 -5.67
CA VAL A 266 -11.07 22.59 -5.06
C VAL A 266 -11.30 23.95 -4.42
N LYS A 267 -10.92 24.14 -3.16
CA LYS A 267 -11.03 25.42 -2.45
C LYS A 267 -9.65 25.97 -2.05
N THR A 268 -9.50 27.29 -2.05
CA THR A 268 -8.37 28.00 -1.42
C THR A 268 -8.88 29.24 -0.72
N ASN A 269 -8.53 29.43 0.55
CA ASN A 269 -8.94 30.57 1.37
C ASN A 269 -7.99 31.75 1.13
N LEU A 270 -8.51 32.79 0.48
CA LEU A 270 -7.75 33.98 0.10
C LEU A 270 -7.26 34.76 1.33
N LEU A 271 -7.90 34.62 2.50
CA LEU A 271 -7.42 35.24 3.74
C LEU A 271 -6.11 34.60 4.23
N TYR A 272 -5.97 33.28 4.06
CA TYR A 272 -4.71 32.60 4.31
C TYR A 272 -3.67 33.00 3.26
N ASP A 273 -4.02 33.06 1.98
CA ASP A 273 -3.09 33.49 0.92
C ASP A 273 -2.59 34.94 1.11
N VAL A 274 -3.44 35.87 1.59
CA VAL A 274 -3.05 37.24 2.00
C VAL A 274 -2.13 37.24 3.21
N ALA A 275 -2.34 36.32 4.17
CA ALA A 275 -1.40 36.05 5.25
C ALA A 275 -0.17 35.24 4.78
N LEU A 276 0.08 35.16 3.46
CA LEU A 276 1.15 34.37 2.86
C LEU A 276 1.12 32.89 3.24
N VAL A 277 -0.02 32.29 3.57
CA VAL A 277 -0.17 30.86 3.90
C VAL A 277 -0.84 30.14 2.73
N PRO A 278 -0.09 29.57 1.76
CA PRO A 278 -0.64 28.71 0.74
C PRO A 278 -1.45 27.58 1.36
N ASN A 279 -2.68 27.46 0.90
CA ASN A 279 -3.62 26.47 1.36
C ASN A 279 -4.36 25.87 0.17
N VAL A 280 -4.76 24.62 0.30
CA VAL A 280 -5.56 23.93 -0.72
C VAL A 280 -6.48 22.95 -0.02
N GLY A 281 -7.74 22.99 -0.41
CA GLY A 281 -8.75 22.07 0.09
C GLY A 281 -9.48 21.36 -1.03
N LEU A 282 -10.06 20.22 -0.68
CA LEU A 282 -10.98 19.47 -1.52
C LEU A 282 -12.33 19.38 -0.81
N GLU A 283 -13.41 19.62 -1.54
CA GLU A 283 -14.79 19.47 -1.07
C GLU A 283 -15.54 18.48 -1.95
N PHE A 284 -16.21 17.52 -1.31
CA PHE A 284 -16.99 16.47 -1.94
C PHE A 284 -18.44 16.60 -1.51
N TYR A 285 -19.34 16.67 -2.49
CA TYR A 285 -20.77 16.68 -2.23
C TYR A 285 -21.29 15.25 -2.04
N LEU A 286 -21.95 15.01 -0.91
CA LEU A 286 -22.44 13.69 -0.49
C LEU A 286 -23.92 13.45 -0.85
N GLY A 287 -24.59 14.44 -1.45
CA GLY A 287 -26.02 14.40 -1.75
C GLY A 287 -26.87 15.11 -0.68
N GLN A 288 -28.15 15.37 -1.01
CA GLN A 288 -29.13 15.99 -0.10
C GLN A 288 -28.68 17.32 0.54
N GLY A 289 -27.79 18.07 -0.10
CA GLY A 289 -27.20 19.31 0.42
C GLY A 289 -25.97 19.11 1.34
N TRP A 290 -25.56 17.89 1.66
CA TRP A 290 -24.37 17.63 2.48
C TRP A 290 -23.09 17.70 1.67
N SER A 291 -22.03 18.23 2.26
CA SER A 291 -20.65 18.09 1.77
C SER A 291 -19.69 17.80 2.93
N ILE A 292 -18.54 17.22 2.56
CA ILE A 292 -17.37 17.09 3.42
C ILE A 292 -16.19 17.73 2.72
N SER A 293 -15.38 18.48 3.45
CA SER A 293 -14.17 19.08 2.90
C SER A 293 -12.97 18.94 3.84
N GLY A 294 -11.80 18.81 3.24
CA GLY A 294 -10.52 18.81 3.95
C GLY A 294 -9.61 19.89 3.38
N ASN A 295 -9.14 20.81 4.23
CA ASN A 295 -8.12 21.79 3.91
C ASN A 295 -6.73 21.30 4.37
N TRP A 296 -5.70 21.65 3.61
CA TRP A 296 -4.31 21.57 4.00
C TRP A 296 -3.65 22.94 3.85
N MET A 297 -2.92 23.39 4.86
CA MET A 297 -2.18 24.66 4.86
C MET A 297 -0.70 24.44 5.11
N TYR A 298 0.15 25.14 4.36
CA TYR A 298 1.60 24.98 4.44
C TYR A 298 2.33 26.32 4.28
N ALA A 299 3.04 26.75 5.33
CA ALA A 299 3.84 27.98 5.33
C ALA A 299 5.19 27.80 6.02
N TRP A 300 6.25 28.43 5.48
CA TRP A 300 7.55 28.57 6.15
C TRP A 300 8.49 29.62 5.50
N TRP A 301 8.47 30.91 5.89
CA TRP A 301 9.49 31.87 5.41
C TRP A 301 9.71 33.12 6.30
N LYS A 302 10.95 33.30 6.78
CA LYS A 302 11.88 34.35 6.31
C LYS A 302 13.30 34.01 6.84
N ASN A 303 14.31 34.60 6.19
CA ASN A 303 15.74 34.51 6.48
C ASN A 303 16.26 35.81 7.14
N ASP A 304 17.39 35.72 7.84
CA ASP A 304 17.65 36.52 9.06
C ASP A 304 18.60 37.73 8.92
N THR A 305 18.51 38.66 9.88
CA THR A 305 19.60 39.52 10.45
C THR A 305 19.18 40.13 11.82
N ARG A 306 18.26 39.48 12.57
CA ARG A 306 17.61 39.78 13.89
C ARG A 306 16.07 39.60 13.87
N HIS A 307 15.64 38.44 13.37
CA HIS A 307 14.35 37.77 13.57
C HIS A 307 13.16 38.17 12.70
N ARG A 308 12.73 37.20 11.87
CA ARG A 308 11.39 37.03 11.31
C ARG A 308 11.28 35.58 10.82
N TYR A 309 10.58 34.74 11.56
CA TYR A 309 10.30 33.36 11.19
C TYR A 309 8.79 33.13 11.22
N TRP A 310 8.27 32.46 10.20
CA TRP A 310 6.82 32.27 10.05
C TRP A 310 6.53 30.89 9.49
N ARG A 311 6.15 29.94 10.35
CA ARG A 311 5.88 28.55 9.98
C ARG A 311 4.50 28.12 10.46
N ILE A 312 3.63 27.70 9.54
CA ILE A 312 2.31 27.15 9.85
C ILE A 312 2.16 25.85 9.08
N TYR A 313 1.82 24.78 9.78
CA TYR A 313 1.38 23.53 9.18
C TYR A 313 0.09 23.11 9.81
N GLY A 314 -0.87 22.70 9.00
CA GLY A 314 -2.12 22.20 9.55
C GLY A 314 -3.05 21.66 8.50
N GLY A 315 -4.15 21.13 9.00
CA GLY A 315 -5.30 20.79 8.20
C GLY A 315 -6.58 21.10 8.95
N GLU A 316 -7.64 21.20 8.18
CA GLU A 316 -9.00 21.42 8.67
C GLU A 316 -9.91 20.39 8.02
N LEU A 317 -10.92 19.95 8.75
CA LEU A 317 -11.99 19.09 8.26
C LEU A 317 -13.30 19.80 8.56
N ASP A 318 -14.08 20.08 7.53
CA ASP A 318 -15.42 20.66 7.64
C ASP A 318 -16.47 19.67 7.13
N ILE A 319 -17.59 19.54 7.82
CA ILE A 319 -18.80 18.88 7.32
C ILE A 319 -19.88 19.96 7.24
N ARG A 320 -20.35 20.26 6.03
CA ARG A 320 -21.26 21.36 5.75
C ARG A 320 -22.60 20.85 5.23
N LYS A 321 -23.68 21.56 5.57
CA LYS A 321 -25.02 21.36 5.04
C LYS A 321 -25.47 22.64 4.32
N TYR A 322 -25.59 22.56 3.00
CA TYR A 322 -26.18 23.58 2.16
C TYR A 322 -27.72 23.55 2.25
N PHE A 323 -28.33 24.74 2.22
CA PHE A 323 -29.78 24.94 2.28
C PHE A 323 -30.23 26.25 1.60
N GLY A 324 -31.55 26.40 1.49
CA GLY A 324 -32.20 27.50 0.80
C GLY A 324 -32.28 27.32 -0.71
N ARG A 325 -32.94 28.27 -1.39
CA ARG A 325 -33.27 28.18 -2.82
C ARG A 325 -32.07 27.90 -3.72
N LYS A 326 -30.93 28.52 -3.46
CA LYS A 326 -29.71 28.34 -4.28
C LYS A 326 -29.10 26.93 -4.16
N ALA A 327 -29.14 26.34 -2.97
CA ALA A 327 -28.70 24.96 -2.74
C ALA A 327 -29.62 23.93 -3.41
N ALA A 328 -30.92 24.23 -3.51
CA ALA A 328 -31.88 23.41 -4.24
C ALA A 328 -31.74 23.54 -5.76
N GLU A 329 -31.42 24.75 -6.27
CA GLU A 329 -31.12 24.99 -7.68
C GLU A 329 -29.80 24.32 -8.12
N LYS A 330 -28.77 24.32 -7.26
CA LYS A 330 -27.50 23.63 -7.53
C LYS A 330 -26.71 23.28 -6.25
N PRO A 331 -26.08 22.08 -6.17
CA PRO A 331 -25.11 21.75 -5.13
C PRO A 331 -23.96 22.75 -4.98
N LEU A 332 -23.45 22.87 -3.76
CA LEU A 332 -22.33 23.76 -3.38
C LEU A 332 -22.63 25.25 -3.70
N GLN A 333 -23.88 25.69 -3.52
CA GLN A 333 -24.30 27.10 -3.68
C GLN A 333 -25.28 27.53 -2.58
N GLY A 334 -25.30 28.82 -2.27
CA GLY A 334 -26.19 29.40 -1.27
C GLY A 334 -25.67 29.24 0.15
N HIS A 335 -26.59 29.29 1.12
CA HIS A 335 -26.25 29.23 2.54
C HIS A 335 -25.77 27.84 2.95
N HIS A 336 -24.77 27.79 3.83
CA HIS A 336 -24.33 26.57 4.51
C HIS A 336 -24.18 26.80 6.01
N LEU A 337 -24.41 25.72 6.76
CA LEU A 337 -24.09 25.60 8.17
C LEU A 337 -23.27 24.32 8.32
N GLY A 338 -22.18 24.35 9.08
CA GLY A 338 -21.30 23.21 9.24
C GLY A 338 -20.71 23.08 10.63
N VAL A 339 -20.10 21.92 10.86
CA VAL A 339 -19.15 21.69 11.96
C VAL A 339 -17.75 21.61 11.37
N TYR A 340 -16.75 22.10 12.08
CA TYR A 340 -15.37 21.97 11.67
C TYR A 340 -14.46 21.56 12.82
N ALA A 341 -13.33 20.94 12.47
CA ALA A 341 -12.19 20.71 13.33
C ALA A 341 -10.90 21.09 12.60
N GLN A 342 -9.98 21.76 13.28
CA GLN A 342 -8.67 22.16 12.75
C GLN A 342 -7.55 21.70 13.70
N GLY A 343 -6.43 21.28 13.13
CA GLY A 343 -5.20 20.97 13.85
C GLY A 343 -4.04 21.68 13.17
N LEU A 344 -3.31 22.51 13.91
CA LEU A 344 -2.18 23.27 13.37
C LEU A 344 -1.00 23.41 14.33
N THR A 345 0.19 23.26 13.78
CA THR A 345 1.48 23.67 14.33
C THR A 345 1.73 25.10 13.88
N PHE A 346 2.16 25.98 14.78
CA PHE A 346 2.59 27.33 14.41
C PHE A 346 3.89 27.72 15.12
N ASP A 347 4.69 28.53 14.43
CA ASP A 347 5.88 29.17 14.98
C ASP A 347 5.98 30.58 14.38
N PHE A 348 5.79 31.58 15.24
CA PHE A 348 5.77 33.00 14.86
C PHE A 348 6.84 33.73 15.64
N GLU A 349 7.80 34.31 14.92
CA GLU A 349 8.86 35.11 15.51
C GLU A 349 8.78 36.55 15.00
N THR A 350 8.55 37.48 15.92
CA THR A 350 8.38 38.90 15.64
C THR A 350 9.30 39.73 16.53
N GLY A 351 10.48 40.11 16.02
CA GLY A 351 11.35 41.13 16.62
C GLY A 351 11.70 40.92 18.09
N GLY A 352 12.29 39.77 18.44
CA GLY A 352 12.74 39.47 19.80
C GLY A 352 11.74 38.70 20.67
N LYS A 353 10.55 38.34 20.16
CA LYS A 353 9.65 37.37 20.79
C LYS A 353 9.11 36.35 19.81
N GLY A 354 9.13 35.09 20.23
CA GLY A 354 8.69 33.94 19.46
C GLY A 354 7.62 33.11 20.17
N TYR A 355 6.69 32.58 19.39
CA TYR A 355 5.55 31.78 19.86
C TYR A 355 5.49 30.45 19.10
N LEU A 356 5.95 29.38 19.74
CA LEU A 356 5.97 28.03 19.16
C LEU A 356 4.87 27.15 19.76
N SER A 357 3.94 26.67 18.94
CA SER A 357 3.01 25.60 19.29
C SER A 357 3.26 24.39 18.40
N ASN A 358 3.79 23.31 18.99
CA ASN A 358 3.94 22.02 18.30
C ASN A 358 2.58 21.46 17.85
N PHE A 359 1.52 21.71 18.61
CA PHE A 359 0.15 21.33 18.28
C PHE A 359 -0.86 22.24 19.01
N SER A 360 -1.67 22.93 18.22
CA SER A 360 -2.90 23.60 18.63
C SER A 360 -4.07 23.01 17.84
N TYR A 361 -5.24 22.95 18.48
CA TYR A 361 -6.46 22.44 17.89
C TYR A 361 -7.59 23.46 18.04
N GLY A 362 -8.60 23.35 17.18
CA GLY A 362 -9.85 24.05 17.34
C GLY A 362 -11.00 23.27 16.74
N PHE A 363 -12.21 23.52 17.22
CA PHE A 363 -13.43 22.96 16.67
C PHE A 363 -14.60 23.90 16.95
N GLY A 364 -15.64 23.84 16.12
CA GLY A 364 -16.78 24.72 16.28
C GLY A 364 -17.80 24.62 15.17
N LEU A 365 -18.63 25.65 15.08
CA LEU A 365 -19.65 25.82 14.06
C LEU A 365 -19.18 26.83 13.02
N GLU A 366 -19.55 26.56 11.77
CA GLU A 366 -19.33 27.43 10.62
C GLU A 366 -20.71 27.84 10.06
N TYR A 367 -20.90 29.12 9.76
CA TYR A 367 -21.99 29.60 8.91
C TYR A 367 -21.43 30.38 7.73
N GLY A 368 -21.99 30.18 6.54
CA GLY A 368 -21.50 30.87 5.35
C GLY A 368 -22.46 30.91 4.16
N TYR A 369 -21.95 31.49 3.08
CA TYR A 369 -22.65 31.61 1.80
C TYR A 369 -21.71 31.44 0.61
N SER A 370 -22.05 30.53 -0.30
CA SER A 370 -21.32 30.29 -1.55
C SER A 370 -22.00 30.96 -2.75
N LEU A 371 -21.32 31.95 -3.33
CA LEU A 371 -21.81 32.78 -4.44
C LEU A 371 -21.18 32.34 -5.77
N PRO A 372 -21.94 31.92 -6.79
CA PRO A 372 -21.40 31.66 -8.13
C PRO A 372 -21.00 32.95 -8.86
N VAL A 373 -19.75 33.00 -9.33
CA VAL A 373 -19.15 34.18 -10.00
C VAL A 373 -18.80 33.90 -11.46
N ALA A 374 -18.32 32.70 -11.80
CA ALA A 374 -18.05 32.31 -13.19
C ALA A 374 -18.48 30.87 -13.46
N LYS A 375 -18.33 30.42 -14.73
CA LYS A 375 -18.83 29.11 -15.23
C LYS A 375 -18.41 27.89 -14.38
N ARG A 376 -17.26 27.94 -13.70
CA ARG A 376 -16.78 26.91 -12.76
C ARG A 376 -16.23 27.49 -11.47
N LEU A 377 -16.66 28.69 -11.08
CA LEU A 377 -16.07 29.45 -9.99
C LEU A 377 -17.14 30.00 -9.06
N ASN A 378 -17.02 29.71 -7.77
CA ASN A 378 -17.75 30.39 -6.70
C ASN A 378 -16.76 31.14 -5.81
N ILE A 379 -17.26 32.13 -5.06
CA ILE A 379 -16.60 32.71 -3.90
C ILE A 379 -17.44 32.35 -2.68
N ASP A 380 -16.79 31.77 -1.68
CA ASP A 380 -17.37 31.26 -0.43
C ASP A 380 -17.03 32.23 0.70
N PHE A 381 -18.02 32.64 1.48
CA PHE A 381 -17.83 33.50 2.64
C PHE A 381 -18.22 32.72 3.89
N GLY A 382 -17.28 32.46 4.79
CA GLY A 382 -17.50 31.66 6.00
C GLY A 382 -17.08 32.41 7.27
N LEU A 383 -17.87 32.28 8.33
CA LEU A 383 -17.52 32.73 9.68
C LEU A 383 -17.67 31.56 10.66
N CYS A 384 -16.64 31.33 11.47
CA CYS A 384 -16.60 30.26 12.44
C CYS A 384 -16.55 30.78 13.87
N ILE A 385 -17.35 30.16 14.73
CA ILE A 385 -17.33 30.36 16.19
C ILE A 385 -17.12 29.00 16.84
N GLY A 386 -16.19 28.93 17.79
CA GLY A 386 -15.81 27.66 18.40
C GLY A 386 -14.86 27.79 19.57
N TYR A 387 -14.31 26.64 19.94
CA TYR A 387 -13.27 26.51 20.94
C TYR A 387 -11.90 26.29 20.28
N GLY A 388 -10.87 26.96 20.78
CA GLY A 388 -9.48 26.80 20.36
C GLY A 388 -8.57 26.56 21.56
N GLY A 389 -7.84 25.46 21.55
CA GLY A 389 -6.96 25.05 22.64
C GLY A 389 -5.58 24.62 22.15
N GLY A 390 -4.56 24.72 23.00
CA GLY A 390 -3.21 24.28 22.64
C GLY A 390 -2.15 24.69 23.64
N LYS A 391 -1.03 23.98 23.63
CA LYS A 391 0.19 24.41 24.35
C LYS A 391 1.04 25.24 23.40
N TYR A 392 1.46 26.41 23.84
CA TYR A 392 2.45 27.21 23.14
C TYR A 392 3.57 27.61 24.09
N LYS A 393 4.78 27.66 23.57
CA LYS A 393 5.99 28.12 24.25
C LYS A 393 6.27 29.55 23.82
N VAL A 394 6.64 30.40 24.77
CA VAL A 394 7.22 31.71 24.48
C VAL A 394 8.72 31.58 24.59
N TYR A 395 9.43 32.06 23.57
CA TYR A 395 10.89 32.15 23.54
C TYR A 395 11.31 33.58 23.19
N GLU A 396 12.51 33.96 23.64
CA GLU A 396 13.18 35.18 23.19
C GLU A 396 14.50 34.73 22.52
N PRO A 397 14.77 35.14 21.26
CA PRO A 397 16.04 34.88 20.62
C PRO A 397 17.11 35.85 21.14
N GLU A 398 18.27 35.30 21.52
CA GLU A 398 19.37 36.02 22.16
C GLU A 398 20.68 35.35 21.69
N ASP A 399 21.57 36.11 21.02
CA ASP A 399 22.87 35.66 20.49
C ASP A 399 22.87 34.24 19.86
N ASP A 400 22.11 34.10 18.76
CA ASP A 400 21.85 32.85 18.01
C ASP A 400 21.18 31.71 18.79
N CYS A 401 20.78 31.93 20.05
CA CYS A 401 20.10 30.97 20.91
C CYS A 401 18.62 31.30 21.10
N TYR A 402 17.74 30.30 21.01
CA TYR A 402 16.30 30.46 21.28
C TYR A 402 16.02 30.18 22.76
N VAL A 403 16.05 31.22 23.60
CA VAL A 403 15.87 31.08 25.05
C VAL A 403 14.40 30.90 25.38
N TYR A 404 14.02 29.66 25.70
CA TYR A 404 12.68 29.34 26.23
C TYR A 404 12.43 30.09 27.55
N LYS A 405 11.30 30.80 27.63
CA LYS A 405 10.88 31.55 28.82
C LYS A 405 9.76 30.85 29.58
N GLU A 406 8.69 30.45 28.88
CA GLU A 406 7.49 29.88 29.51
C GLU A 406 6.68 28.98 28.56
N THR A 407 5.89 28.07 29.12
CA THR A 407 4.85 27.32 28.39
C THR A 407 3.50 27.80 28.89
N LYS A 408 2.67 28.30 27.98
CA LYS A 408 1.30 28.73 28.25
C LYS A 408 0.30 27.76 27.61
N GLN A 409 -0.78 27.52 28.35
CA GLN A 409 -1.93 26.78 27.86
C GLN A 409 -2.95 27.79 27.34
N ARG A 410 -3.26 27.74 26.03
CA ARG A 410 -4.31 28.54 25.43
C ARG A 410 -5.65 27.84 25.63
N HIS A 411 -6.63 28.63 26.07
CA HIS A 411 -8.05 28.31 26.05
C HIS A 411 -8.78 29.53 25.48
N TRP A 412 -9.48 29.37 24.38
CA TRP A 412 -10.22 30.44 23.70
C TRP A 412 -11.60 29.94 23.28
N PHE A 413 -12.62 30.75 23.51
CA PHE A 413 -13.97 30.52 22.98
C PHE A 413 -14.48 31.83 22.36
N GLY A 414 -15.01 31.76 21.15
CA GLY A 414 -15.46 32.94 20.39
C GLY A 414 -15.20 32.77 18.90
N PRO A 415 -15.03 33.86 18.14
CA PRO A 415 -14.60 33.81 16.75
C PRO A 415 -13.26 33.08 16.63
N THR A 416 -13.18 32.11 15.72
CA THR A 416 -12.05 31.16 15.62
C THR A 416 -11.46 31.09 14.22
N ARG A 417 -12.27 31.26 13.18
CA ARG A 417 -11.85 31.25 11.77
C ARG A 417 -12.78 32.16 10.96
N ALA A 418 -12.24 32.74 9.90
CA ALA A 418 -13.00 33.41 8.84
C ALA A 418 -12.47 32.93 7.50
N GLU A 419 -13.33 32.88 6.49
CA GLU A 419 -12.98 32.42 5.14
C GLU A 419 -13.50 33.38 4.08
N ILE A 420 -12.64 33.66 3.10
CA ILE A 420 -13.06 34.11 1.76
C ILE A 420 -12.42 33.15 0.78
N SER A 421 -13.11 32.05 0.48
CA SER A 421 -12.54 30.93 -0.28
C SER A 421 -12.94 30.98 -1.75
N LEU A 422 -11.94 30.86 -2.63
CA LEU A 422 -12.16 30.65 -4.05
C LEU A 422 -12.46 29.17 -4.30
N ILE A 423 -13.66 28.85 -4.77
CA ILE A 423 -14.12 27.48 -5.02
C ILE A 423 -14.16 27.20 -6.52
N TRP A 424 -13.28 26.30 -6.98
CA TRP A 424 -13.25 25.82 -8.35
C TRP A 424 -14.02 24.50 -8.50
N LEU A 425 -15.09 24.52 -9.31
CA LEU A 425 -16.01 23.41 -9.50
C LEU A 425 -15.47 22.39 -10.52
N LEU A 426 -15.33 21.14 -10.07
CA LEU A 426 -14.88 19.99 -10.84
C LEU A 426 -16.03 19.00 -11.09
N GLY A 427 -15.89 18.20 -12.14
CA GLY A 427 -16.89 17.24 -12.60
C GLY A 427 -17.48 17.57 -13.98
N ASN A 428 -18.07 16.56 -14.61
CA ASN A 428 -18.89 16.75 -15.81
C ASN A 428 -20.25 17.34 -15.41
N GLY A 429 -20.80 18.27 -16.19
CA GLY A 429 -22.05 18.97 -15.84
C GLY A 429 -21.96 19.97 -14.67
N ASN A 430 -20.93 19.91 -13.80
CA ASN A 430 -20.76 20.86 -12.69
C ASN A 430 -20.30 22.25 -13.20
N GLN A 431 -21.25 23.02 -13.73
CA GLN A 431 -21.04 24.36 -14.27
C GLN A 431 -22.13 25.30 -13.74
N ASN A 432 -21.80 26.57 -13.55
CA ASN A 432 -22.74 27.59 -13.12
C ASN A 432 -23.48 28.12 -14.36
N SER A 433 -24.80 28.32 -14.26
CA SER A 433 -25.56 28.99 -15.30
C SER A 433 -25.02 30.41 -15.51
N LYS A 434 -24.90 30.85 -16.77
CA LYS A 434 -24.44 32.21 -17.08
C LYS A 434 -25.42 33.22 -16.50
N LYS A 435 -24.99 33.96 -15.48
CA LYS A 435 -25.68 35.18 -15.04
C LYS A 435 -25.26 36.30 -16.02
N GLY A 436 -26.09 36.57 -17.01
CA GLY A 436 -25.78 37.51 -18.09
C GLY A 436 -26.12 36.95 -19.47
N GLY A 437 -27.42 36.89 -19.76
CA GLY A 437 -27.94 36.88 -21.11
C GLY A 437 -28.72 38.16 -21.33
N THR A 438 -28.10 39.13 -21.98
CA THR A 438 -28.79 40.27 -22.61
C THR A 438 -28.27 40.33 -24.05
N LYS A 439 -29.18 40.61 -24.98
CA LYS A 439 -28.87 40.76 -26.41
C LYS A 439 -27.97 41.97 -26.67
#